data_AF-A0A971BBX7-F1
#
_entry.id   AF-A0A971BBX7-F1
#
_cell.length_a   1.000
_cell.length_b   1.000
_cell.length_c   1.000
_cell.angle_alpha   90.00
_cell.angle_beta   90.00
_cell.angle_gamma   90.00
#
_symmetry.space_group_name_H-M   'P 1'
#
loop_
_entity.id
_entity.type
_entity.pdbx_description
1 polymer ?
#
loop_
_entity_poly.entity_id
_entity_poly.type
_entity_poly.pdbx_seq_one_letter_code
_entity_poly.pdbx_strand_id
1 'polypeptide(L)'
;MKSTKTTTLLLLCCFVGSISLQSQAQTRLNLYRNNQTVTVADLEQVQKITFDNGNLVIHHTDQQQDSFPLNEIQSIRFVQEPAKVEQRTTQRLILYPNPVVNELKLANLPAGNSVVRIYGVSGILLRQRTLPEGSNSLNVSDLPAGFYLLSVNGQTLRFSKQTK
;
A
#
# COMPACT_ATOMS: atom_id res chain seq x y z
N MET A 1 -1.93 -35.16 56.50
CA MET A 1 -2.61 -33.86 56.31
C MET A 1 -1.80 -33.05 55.31
N LYS A 2 -2.23 -33.02 54.04
CA LYS A 2 -1.50 -32.41 52.91
C LYS A 2 -1.88 -30.94 52.82
N SER A 3 -0.92 -30.03 52.93
CA SER A 3 -1.10 -28.59 52.75
C SER A 3 -0.69 -28.22 51.33
N THR A 4 -1.70 -27.87 50.53
CA THR A 4 -1.59 -27.45 49.13
C THR A 4 -1.02 -26.04 49.07
N LYS A 5 0.17 -25.86 48.48
CA LYS A 5 0.71 -24.53 48.18
C LYS A 5 0.23 -24.12 46.79
N THR A 6 -0.63 -23.11 46.74
CA THR A 6 -1.13 -22.48 45.51
C THR A 6 -0.03 -21.63 44.88
N THR A 7 0.39 -22.02 43.68
CA THR A 7 1.30 -21.25 42.80
C THR A 7 0.54 -20.08 42.18
N THR A 8 0.84 -18.86 42.58
CA THR A 8 0.34 -17.65 41.90
C THR A 8 1.29 -17.29 40.76
N LEU A 9 0.91 -17.60 39.52
CA LEU A 9 1.56 -17.16 38.30
C LEU A 9 1.08 -15.73 37.98
N LEU A 10 1.91 -14.72 38.25
CA LEU A 10 1.62 -13.33 37.90
C LEU A 10 2.06 -13.09 36.44
N LEU A 11 1.13 -13.24 35.49
CA LEU A 11 1.34 -12.87 34.09
C LEU A 11 1.15 -11.35 33.95
N LEU A 12 2.23 -10.58 34.06
CA LEU A 12 2.21 -9.13 33.85
C LEU A 12 2.17 -8.84 32.33
N CYS A 13 0.97 -8.80 31.77
CA CYS A 13 0.71 -8.26 30.44
C CYS A 13 0.97 -6.75 30.42
N CYS A 14 2.21 -6.33 30.16
CA CYS A 14 2.50 -4.95 29.77
C CYS A 14 2.02 -4.71 28.34
N PHE A 15 0.70 -4.52 28.20
CA PHE A 15 0.06 -3.97 27.01
C PHE A 15 0.17 -2.44 27.09
N VAL A 16 1.38 -1.91 26.86
CA VAL A 16 1.62 -0.46 26.80
C VAL A 16 2.22 -0.14 25.43
N GLY A 17 1.37 0.40 24.57
CA GLY A 17 1.76 1.14 23.38
C GLY A 17 2.30 0.29 22.23
N SER A 18 1.41 -0.10 21.32
CA SER A 18 1.76 -0.40 19.94
C SER A 18 2.31 0.86 19.26
N ILE A 19 3.51 1.29 19.63
CA ILE A 19 4.32 2.12 18.75
C ILE A 19 4.66 1.18 17.60
N SER A 20 3.96 1.35 16.48
CA SER A 20 4.33 0.74 15.22
C SER A 20 5.69 1.31 14.81
N LEU A 21 6.75 0.71 15.36
CA LEU A 21 8.09 0.80 14.80
C LEU A 21 7.95 0.24 13.38
N GLN A 22 7.81 1.14 12.41
CA GLN A 22 7.96 0.79 11.01
C GLN A 22 9.41 0.31 10.87
N SER A 23 9.61 -1.02 10.97
CA SER A 23 10.89 -1.67 10.73
C SER A 23 11.23 -1.45 9.27
N GLN A 24 11.97 -0.38 9.01
CA GLN A 24 12.55 -0.08 7.71
C GLN A 24 13.72 -1.06 7.50
N ALA A 25 13.43 -2.23 6.95
CA ALA A 25 14.44 -3.24 6.65
C ALA A 25 15.26 -2.84 5.41
N GLN A 26 16.55 -3.19 5.41
CA GLN A 26 17.38 -3.13 4.21
C GLN A 26 16.87 -4.20 3.24
N THR A 27 16.75 -3.86 1.96
CA THR A 27 16.16 -4.74 0.93
C THR A 27 17.15 -5.16 -0.14
N ARG A 28 18.30 -4.47 -0.25
CA ARG A 28 19.30 -4.72 -1.29
C ARG A 28 20.73 -4.69 -0.74
N LEU A 29 21.59 -5.43 -1.41
CA LEU A 29 23.04 -5.40 -1.26
C LEU A 29 23.63 -4.75 -2.52
N ASN A 30 24.37 -3.66 -2.32
CA ASN A 30 25.19 -3.03 -3.36
C ASN A 30 26.65 -3.42 -3.16
N LEU A 31 27.25 -4.02 -4.18
CA LEU A 31 28.66 -4.30 -4.28
C LEU A 31 29.32 -3.25 -5.17
N TYR A 32 30.02 -2.30 -4.56
CA TYR A 32 30.79 -1.28 -5.26
C TYR A 32 32.16 -1.85 -5.61
N ARG A 33 32.52 -1.79 -6.89
CA ARG A 33 33.80 -2.27 -7.41
C ARG A 33 34.77 -1.11 -7.68
N ASN A 34 36.07 -1.41 -7.67
CA ASN A 34 37.16 -0.44 -7.88
C ASN A 34 37.07 0.26 -9.25
N ASN A 35 36.45 -0.37 -10.23
CA ASN A 35 36.13 0.21 -11.55
C ASN A 35 34.89 1.12 -11.54
N GLN A 36 34.38 1.51 -10.36
CA GLN A 36 33.20 2.36 -10.15
C GLN A 36 31.86 1.73 -10.57
N THR A 37 31.83 0.44 -10.91
CA THR A 37 30.57 -0.25 -11.19
C THR A 37 29.93 -0.76 -9.90
N VAL A 38 28.59 -0.85 -9.91
CA VAL A 38 27.80 -1.37 -8.79
C VAL A 38 27.05 -2.61 -9.25
N THR A 39 27.34 -3.75 -8.62
CA THR A 39 26.47 -4.93 -8.73
C THR A 39 25.43 -4.85 -7.64
N VAL A 40 24.16 -5.09 -7.97
CA VAL A 40 23.08 -5.05 -6.98
C VAL A 40 22.41 -6.42 -6.89
N ALA A 41 22.26 -6.91 -5.67
CA ALA A 41 21.53 -8.13 -5.35
C ALA A 41 20.38 -7.82 -4.40
N ASP A 42 19.20 -8.39 -4.66
CA ASP A 42 18.06 -8.24 -3.76
C ASP A 42 18.22 -9.22 -2.58
N LEU A 43 18.09 -8.72 -1.35
CA LEU A 43 18.37 -9.52 -0.15
C LEU A 43 17.40 -10.70 0.02
N GLU A 44 16.21 -10.63 -0.57
CA GLU A 44 15.26 -11.76 -0.61
C GLU A 44 15.82 -12.97 -1.39
N GLN A 45 16.74 -12.72 -2.31
CA GLN A 45 17.37 -13.75 -3.13
C GLN A 45 18.72 -14.20 -2.55
N VAL A 46 19.30 -13.48 -1.58
CA VAL A 46 20.60 -13.82 -0.99
C VAL A 46 20.42 -14.75 0.21
N GLN A 47 20.98 -15.95 0.13
CA GLN A 47 21.00 -16.92 1.23
C GLN A 47 22.15 -16.66 2.21
N LYS A 48 23.37 -16.50 1.70
CA LYS A 48 24.58 -16.24 2.51
C LYS A 48 25.68 -15.60 1.66
N ILE A 49 26.61 -14.93 2.33
CA ILE A 49 27.82 -14.39 1.72
C ILE A 49 29.02 -15.09 2.36
N THR A 50 29.93 -15.59 1.55
CA THR A 50 31.17 -16.22 2.03
C THR A 50 32.40 -15.58 1.39
N PHE A 51 33.51 -15.63 2.10
CA PHE A 51 34.82 -15.21 1.59
C PHE A 51 35.68 -16.46 1.46
N ASP A 52 35.96 -16.87 0.24
CA ASP A 52 36.70 -18.11 -0.04
C ASP A 52 37.58 -17.96 -1.28
N ASN A 53 38.77 -18.55 -1.25
CA ASN A 53 39.74 -18.56 -2.36
C ASN A 53 39.99 -17.19 -3.00
N GLY A 54 40.07 -16.13 -2.19
CA GLY A 54 40.31 -14.76 -2.67
C GLY A 54 39.10 -14.09 -3.33
N ASN A 55 37.92 -14.68 -3.21
CA ASN A 55 36.66 -14.17 -3.76
C ASN A 55 35.62 -13.91 -2.67
N LEU A 56 34.74 -12.96 -2.92
CA LEU A 56 33.44 -12.86 -2.29
C LEU A 56 32.45 -13.69 -3.10
N VAL A 57 31.75 -14.60 -2.44
CA VAL A 57 30.74 -15.46 -3.06
C VAL A 57 29.37 -15.14 -2.45
N ILE A 58 28.43 -14.72 -3.29
CA ILE A 58 27.02 -14.56 -2.95
C ILE A 58 26.32 -15.86 -3.30
N HIS A 59 25.80 -16.55 -2.28
CA HIS A 59 24.98 -17.75 -2.45
C HIS A 59 23.52 -17.32 -2.46
N HIS A 60 22.80 -17.66 -3.52
CA HIS A 60 21.40 -17.32 -3.69
C HIS A 60 20.47 -18.40 -3.14
N THR A 61 19.22 -18.04 -2.87
CA THR A 61 18.21 -18.96 -2.32
C THR A 61 17.85 -20.08 -3.30
N ASP A 62 18.03 -19.84 -4.61
CA ASP A 62 17.85 -20.80 -5.70
C ASP A 62 19.06 -21.73 -5.94
N GLN A 63 20.04 -21.72 -5.02
CA GLN A 63 21.30 -22.47 -5.10
C GLN A 63 22.28 -21.99 -6.19
N GLN A 64 22.01 -20.87 -6.88
CA GLN A 64 23.00 -20.22 -7.74
C GLN A 64 24.04 -19.46 -6.91
N GLN A 65 25.17 -19.15 -7.52
CA GLN A 65 26.22 -18.37 -6.88
C GLN A 65 26.83 -17.34 -7.83
N ASP A 66 27.06 -16.14 -7.32
CA ASP A 66 27.89 -15.12 -7.96
C ASP A 66 29.22 -15.02 -7.23
N SER A 67 30.33 -14.99 -7.97
CA SER A 67 31.68 -14.89 -7.41
C SER A 67 32.39 -13.64 -7.93
N PHE A 68 32.97 -12.88 -7.01
CA PHE A 68 33.65 -11.62 -7.29
C PHE A 68 35.05 -11.62 -6.67
N PRO A 69 36.12 -11.36 -7.43
CA PRO A 69 37.48 -11.23 -6.89
C PRO A 69 37.58 -10.11 -5.85
N LEU A 70 38.17 -10.39 -4.68
CA LEU A 70 38.25 -9.40 -3.59
C LEU A 70 39.10 -8.17 -3.96
N ASN A 71 40.08 -8.33 -4.84
CA ASN A 71 40.91 -7.22 -5.35
C ASN A 71 40.13 -6.25 -6.26
N GLU A 72 38.93 -6.62 -6.71
CA GLU A 72 38.05 -5.74 -7.49
C GLU A 72 36.99 -5.05 -6.63
N ILE A 73 36.82 -5.46 -5.38
CA ILE A 73 35.74 -4.97 -4.50
C ILE A 73 36.22 -3.76 -3.69
N GLN A 74 35.48 -2.66 -3.78
CA GLN A 74 35.71 -1.46 -2.98
C GLN A 74 34.93 -1.51 -1.67
N SER A 75 33.63 -1.80 -1.72
CA SER A 75 32.78 -1.86 -0.53
C SER A 75 31.48 -2.63 -0.77
N ILE A 76 30.91 -3.17 0.30
CA ILE A 76 29.57 -3.77 0.34
C ILE A 76 28.68 -2.85 1.16
N ARG A 77 27.50 -2.50 0.66
CA ARG A 77 26.52 -1.68 1.38
C ARG A 77 25.15 -2.30 1.34
N PHE A 78 24.52 -2.41 2.51
CA PHE A 78 23.13 -2.78 2.61
C PHE A 78 22.28 -1.52 2.57
N VAL A 79 21.36 -1.47 1.63
CA VAL A 79 20.56 -0.29 1.33
C VAL A 79 19.09 -0.62 1.42
N GLN A 80 18.34 0.35 1.92
CA GLN A 80 16.89 0.33 1.85
C GLN A 80 16.45 0.93 0.51
N GLU A 81 15.61 0.21 -0.22
CA GLU A 81 14.82 0.82 -1.29
C GLU A 81 13.56 1.45 -0.68
N PRO A 82 13.24 2.72 -0.97
CA PRO A 82 11.97 3.29 -0.56
C PRO A 82 10.83 2.44 -1.12
N ALA A 83 9.79 2.20 -0.32
CA ALA A 83 8.67 1.34 -0.70
C ALA A 83 8.15 1.71 -2.09
N LYS A 84 8.22 0.76 -3.02
CA LYS A 84 7.73 0.94 -4.39
C LYS A 84 6.21 1.11 -4.31
N VAL A 85 5.71 2.31 -4.56
CA VAL A 85 4.27 2.52 -4.73
C VAL A 85 3.91 1.87 -6.06
N GLU A 86 3.41 0.64 -6.02
CA GLU A 86 2.80 0.04 -7.20
C GLU A 86 1.64 0.92 -7.64
N GLN A 87 1.81 1.62 -8.75
CA GLN A 87 0.68 2.23 -9.45
C GLN A 87 -0.16 1.09 -10.02
N ARG A 88 -1.05 0.52 -9.19
CA ARG A 88 -2.16 -0.27 -9.71
C ARG A 88 -2.98 0.64 -10.61
N THR A 89 -3.01 0.33 -11.89
CA THR A 89 -3.96 0.90 -12.85
C THR A 89 -5.36 0.38 -12.55
N THR A 90 -5.89 0.64 -11.35
CA THR A 90 -7.32 0.49 -11.10
C THR A 90 -8.02 1.52 -11.96
N GLN A 91 -8.91 1.07 -12.84
CA GLN A 91 -9.83 1.94 -13.57
C GLN A 91 -10.56 2.82 -12.55
N ARG A 92 -10.13 4.07 -12.46
CA ARG A 92 -10.57 4.99 -11.41
C ARG A 92 -11.96 5.49 -11.76
N LEU A 93 -12.87 5.44 -10.80
CA LEU A 93 -14.19 6.07 -10.94
C LEU A 93 -14.01 7.57 -11.19
N ILE A 94 -14.69 8.12 -12.19
CA ILE A 94 -14.61 9.55 -12.56
C ILE A 94 -15.97 10.19 -12.33
N LEU A 95 -15.98 11.37 -11.71
CA LEU A 95 -17.17 12.20 -11.50
C LEU A 95 -17.04 13.52 -12.26
N TYR A 96 -18.06 13.88 -13.05
CA TYR A 96 -18.09 15.14 -13.79
C TYR A 96 -19.52 15.59 -14.14
N PRO A 97 -19.77 16.88 -14.35
CA PRO A 97 -18.88 17.99 -14.04
C PRO A 97 -18.71 18.14 -12.52
N ASN A 98 -17.61 18.76 -12.10
CA ASN A 98 -17.41 19.19 -10.73
C ASN A 98 -16.80 20.60 -10.76
N PRO A 99 -17.51 21.66 -10.32
CA PRO A 99 -18.81 21.64 -9.66
C PRO A 99 -19.99 21.18 -10.54
N VAL A 100 -21.00 20.56 -9.93
CA VAL A 100 -22.23 20.09 -10.60
C VAL A 100 -23.41 21.01 -10.29
N VAL A 101 -24.30 21.20 -11.25
CA VAL A 101 -25.56 21.96 -11.07
C VAL A 101 -26.75 21.03 -10.91
N ASN A 102 -27.06 20.18 -11.89
CA ASN A 102 -28.26 19.33 -11.84
C ASN A 102 -27.97 17.85 -12.10
N GLU A 103 -26.97 17.56 -12.92
CA GLU A 103 -26.70 16.21 -13.42
C GLU A 103 -25.23 15.86 -13.20
N LEU A 104 -24.98 14.84 -12.37
CA LEU A 104 -23.66 14.30 -12.10
C LEU A 104 -23.46 13.02 -12.91
N LYS A 105 -22.43 13.02 -13.77
CA LYS A 105 -22.03 11.87 -14.57
C LYS A 105 -20.95 11.07 -13.83
N LEU A 106 -21.13 9.76 -13.84
CA LEU A 106 -20.21 8.77 -13.30
C LEU A 106 -19.66 7.99 -14.51
N ALA A 107 -18.34 7.90 -14.64
CA ALA A 107 -17.70 7.05 -15.65
C ALA A 107 -16.75 6.04 -15.00
N ASN A 108 -16.54 4.92 -15.68
CA ASN A 108 -15.75 3.78 -15.22
C ASN A 108 -16.35 3.08 -13.99
N LEU A 109 -17.68 2.93 -13.92
CA LEU A 109 -18.26 1.98 -12.98
C LEU A 109 -17.80 0.57 -13.34
N PRO A 110 -17.33 -0.22 -12.36
CA PRO A 110 -16.79 -1.56 -12.62
C PRO A 110 -17.88 -2.50 -13.11
N ALA A 111 -17.46 -3.66 -13.63
CA ALA A 111 -18.35 -4.64 -14.21
C ALA A 111 -19.45 -5.09 -13.23
N GLY A 112 -20.66 -5.28 -13.76
CA GLY A 112 -21.87 -5.59 -13.00
C GLY A 112 -22.55 -4.39 -12.35
N ASN A 113 -23.52 -4.67 -11.46
CA ASN A 113 -24.30 -3.64 -10.78
C ASN A 113 -23.55 -3.08 -9.57
N SER A 114 -23.42 -1.76 -9.52
CA SER A 114 -22.74 -1.04 -8.45
C SER A 114 -23.74 -0.27 -7.57
N VAL A 115 -23.62 -0.40 -6.25
CA VAL A 115 -24.43 0.37 -5.29
C VAL A 115 -23.75 1.71 -5.02
N VAL A 116 -24.32 2.76 -5.58
CA VAL A 116 -23.86 4.15 -5.45
C VAL A 116 -24.58 4.81 -4.29
N ARG A 117 -23.79 5.41 -3.40
CA ARG A 117 -24.27 6.13 -2.21
C ARG A 117 -23.75 7.56 -2.21
N ILE A 118 -24.61 8.52 -1.95
CA ILE A 118 -24.25 9.93 -1.74
C ILE A 118 -24.47 10.27 -0.27
N TYR A 119 -23.44 10.83 0.35
CA TYR A 119 -23.43 11.27 1.73
C TYR A 119 -23.22 12.79 1.80
N GLY A 120 -23.82 13.42 2.80
CA GLY A 120 -23.46 14.79 3.20
C GLY A 120 -22.10 14.81 3.91
N VAL A 121 -21.56 16.02 4.13
CA VAL A 121 -20.27 16.21 4.85
C VAL A 121 -20.28 15.68 6.28
N SER A 122 -21.46 15.55 6.90
CA SER A 122 -21.64 14.93 8.22
C SER A 122 -21.61 13.39 8.19
N GLY A 123 -21.46 12.78 7.01
CA GLY A 123 -21.49 11.33 6.84
C GLY A 123 -22.89 10.72 6.76
N ILE A 124 -23.95 11.53 6.82
CA ILE A 124 -25.34 11.06 6.68
C ILE A 124 -25.60 10.63 5.24
N LEU A 125 -26.19 9.44 5.06
CA LEU A 125 -26.62 8.92 3.76
C LEU A 125 -27.82 9.72 3.24
N LEU A 126 -27.69 10.36 2.09
CA LEU A 126 -28.72 11.18 1.46
C LEU A 126 -29.40 10.47 0.28
N ARG A 127 -28.64 9.65 -0.47
CA ARG A 127 -29.16 8.94 -1.64
C ARG A 127 -28.46 7.60 -1.83
N GLN A 128 -29.22 6.60 -2.25
CA GLN A 128 -28.70 5.31 -2.71
C GLN A 128 -29.38 4.90 -4.02
N ARG A 129 -28.58 4.43 -4.98
CA ARG A 129 -29.04 3.88 -6.26
C ARG A 129 -28.16 2.70 -6.67
N THR A 130 -28.75 1.74 -7.36
CA THR A 130 -28.01 0.68 -8.03
C THR A 130 -27.89 1.07 -9.50
N LEU A 131 -26.66 1.17 -10.01
CA LEU A 131 -26.39 1.53 -11.40
C LEU A 131 -25.66 0.39 -12.11
N PRO A 132 -25.92 0.16 -13.41
CA PRO A 132 -25.15 -0.79 -14.21
C PRO A 132 -23.70 -0.33 -14.40
N GLU A 133 -22.88 -1.21 -14.95
CA GLU A 133 -21.48 -0.93 -15.30
C GLU A 133 -21.34 0.22 -16.31
N GLY A 134 -20.14 0.79 -16.42
CA GLY A 134 -19.81 1.81 -17.40
C GLY A 134 -20.18 3.24 -17.00
N SER A 135 -20.81 3.99 -17.92
CA SER A 135 -21.12 5.42 -17.73
C SER A 135 -22.60 5.63 -17.42
N ASN A 136 -22.87 6.37 -16.35
CA ASN A 136 -24.22 6.61 -15.86
C ASN A 136 -24.40 8.07 -15.44
N SER A 137 -25.66 8.48 -15.29
CA SER A 137 -26.04 9.82 -14.86
C SER A 137 -26.89 9.77 -13.61
N LEU A 138 -26.65 10.69 -12.68
CA LEU A 138 -27.45 10.90 -11.49
C LEU A 138 -27.98 12.34 -11.48
N ASN A 139 -29.30 12.47 -11.41
CA ASN A 139 -29.92 13.73 -11.06
C ASN A 139 -29.58 14.05 -9.59
N VAL A 140 -29.06 15.27 -9.37
CA VAL A 140 -28.72 15.85 -8.06
C VAL A 140 -29.32 17.25 -7.88
N SER A 141 -30.33 17.62 -8.68
CA SER A 141 -30.91 18.97 -8.66
C SER A 141 -31.57 19.32 -7.34
N ASP A 142 -32.05 18.31 -6.61
CA ASP A 142 -32.71 18.43 -5.33
C ASP A 142 -31.75 18.49 -4.13
N LEU A 143 -30.44 18.28 -4.35
CA LEU A 143 -29.44 18.46 -3.31
C LEU A 143 -29.13 19.96 -3.13
N PRO A 144 -29.08 20.48 -1.88
CA PRO A 144 -28.62 21.83 -1.60
C PRO A 144 -27.19 22.09 -2.11
N ALA A 145 -26.86 23.36 -2.37
CA ALA A 145 -25.47 23.72 -2.67
C ALA A 145 -24.54 23.35 -1.49
N GLY A 146 -23.38 22.76 -1.80
CA GLY A 146 -22.47 22.25 -0.78
C GLY A 146 -21.56 21.13 -1.27
N PHE A 147 -20.82 20.51 -0.34
CA PHE A 147 -19.95 19.37 -0.61
C PHE A 147 -20.63 18.04 -0.28
N TYR A 148 -20.31 17.03 -1.08
CA TYR A 148 -20.86 15.70 -0.95
C TYR A 148 -19.79 14.64 -1.18
N LEU A 149 -19.98 13.49 -0.57
CA LEU A 149 -19.16 12.30 -0.80
C LEU A 149 -19.99 11.28 -1.56
N LEU A 150 -19.44 10.74 -2.64
CA LEU A 150 -20.00 9.62 -3.39
C LEU A 150 -19.15 8.39 -3.13
N SER A 151 -19.79 7.31 -2.70
CA SER A 151 -19.13 6.02 -2.46
C SER A 151 -19.67 4.95 -3.40
N VAL A 152 -18.74 4.20 -4.00
CA VAL A 152 -19.02 3.00 -4.80
C VAL A 152 -17.92 1.98 -4.55
N ASN A 153 -18.28 0.73 -4.21
CA ASN A 153 -17.36 -0.41 -4.13
C ASN A 153 -16.03 -0.11 -3.39
N GLY A 154 -16.10 0.59 -2.25
CA GLY A 154 -14.94 0.97 -1.45
C GLY A 154 -14.17 2.23 -1.93
N GLN A 155 -14.46 2.74 -3.13
CA GLN A 155 -13.97 4.04 -3.60
C GLN A 155 -14.88 5.16 -3.07
N THR A 156 -14.29 6.25 -2.59
CA THR A 156 -15.01 7.45 -2.17
C THR A 156 -14.44 8.68 -2.88
N LEU A 157 -15.30 9.45 -3.54
CA LEU A 157 -14.93 10.68 -4.23
C LEU A 157 -15.76 11.85 -3.71
N ARG A 158 -15.16 13.05 -3.71
CA ARG A 158 -15.82 14.29 -3.31
C ARG A 158 -16.27 15.07 -4.55
N PHE A 159 -17.48 15.63 -4.52
CA PHE A 159 -17.93 16.61 -5.50
C PHE A 159 -18.62 17.80 -4.81
N SER A 160 -18.70 18.93 -5.51
CA SER A 160 -19.41 20.13 -5.05
C SER A 160 -20.64 20.41 -5.90
N LYS A 161 -21.76 20.68 -5.26
CA LYS A 161 -23.03 21.12 -5.86
C LYS A 161 -23.13 22.64 -5.77
N GLN A 162 -23.54 23.27 -6.87
CA GLN A 162 -23.83 24.70 -6.94
C GLN A 162 -25.27 24.94 -7.41
N THR A 163 -25.80 26.10 -7.09
CA THR A 163 -27.05 26.63 -7.68
C THR A 163 -26.68 27.33 -8.99
N LYS A 164 -27.56 27.27 -10.00
CA LYS A 164 -27.38 28.03 -11.23
C LYS A 164 -27.51 29.53 -10.97
#